data_AF-A0A8S3I5P3-F1
#
_entry.id   AF-A0A8S3I5P3-F1
#
_cell.length_a   1.000
_cell.length_b   1.000
_cell.length_c   1.000
_cell.angle_alpha   90.00
_cell.angle_beta   90.00
_cell.angle_gamma   90.00
#
_symmetry.space_group_name_H-M   'P 1'
#
loop_
_entity.id
_entity.type
_entity.pdbx_description
1 polymer ?
#
loop_
_entity_poly.entity_id
_entity_poly.type
_entity_poly.pdbx_seq_one_letter_code
_entity_poly.pdbx_strand_id
1 'polypeptide(L)'
;EGWENKLSLIWKGPGWQPGLPRLGSTNFPEVKFPVRVYHPNVSSELSIYTFSHFLYVLMQYSAVLKYSKNYSTPALLFYTIILIFTLKTFGAIFDQKKHALYYERIRLILMLILPRLTIVQSLFVLQTHLFVQIAILLSFLATFCFTQVAPPENNISVKKE
;
A
#
# COMPACT_ATOMS: atom_id res chain seq x y z
N GLU A 1 16.91 -16.34 -9.26
CA GLU A 1 17.26 -16.66 -7.86
C GLU A 1 15.99 -16.85 -7.04
N GLY A 2 15.91 -17.97 -6.31
CA GLY A 2 14.65 -18.65 -5.97
C GLY A 2 14.01 -18.25 -4.64
N TRP A 3 12.74 -18.65 -4.48
CA TRP A 3 11.94 -18.47 -3.25
C TRP A 3 12.60 -19.08 -2.02
N GLU A 4 13.40 -20.15 -2.19
CA GLU A 4 14.18 -20.79 -1.12
C GLU A 4 15.17 -19.84 -0.44
N ASN A 5 15.81 -18.94 -1.21
CA ASN A 5 16.73 -17.95 -0.67
C ASN A 5 15.98 -16.87 0.13
N LYS A 6 14.76 -16.51 -0.29
CA LYS A 6 13.90 -15.56 0.45
C LYS A 6 13.39 -16.16 1.77
N LEU A 7 13.01 -17.43 1.76
CA LEU A 7 12.62 -18.15 2.99
C LEU A 7 13.83 -18.35 3.92
N SER A 8 15.00 -18.66 3.36
CA SER A 8 16.24 -18.79 4.11
C SER A 8 16.64 -17.50 4.83
N LEU A 9 16.41 -16.32 4.24
CA LEU A 9 16.63 -15.03 4.91
C LEU A 9 15.81 -14.87 6.19
N ILE A 10 14.56 -15.34 6.20
CA ILE A 10 13.67 -15.27 7.38
C ILE A 10 14.17 -16.22 8.47
N TRP A 11 14.57 -17.45 8.09
CA TRP A 11 14.95 -18.49 9.04
C TRP A 11 16.37 -18.36 9.59
N LYS A 12 17.30 -17.92 8.73
CA LYS A 12 18.73 -17.86 9.03
C LYS A 12 19.13 -16.47 9.56
N GLY A 13 18.31 -15.45 9.30
CA GLY A 13 18.47 -14.13 9.87
C GLY A 13 19.23 -13.15 8.96
N PRO A 14 19.33 -11.88 9.40
CA PRO A 14 19.97 -10.82 8.63
C PRO A 14 21.47 -11.11 8.47
N GLY A 15 21.99 -10.94 7.24
CA GLY A 15 23.39 -11.25 6.90
C GLY A 15 23.60 -12.59 6.19
N TRP A 16 22.58 -13.44 6.11
CA TRP A 16 22.63 -14.69 5.34
C TRP A 16 22.63 -14.43 3.82
N GLN A 17 23.47 -15.17 3.09
CA GLN A 17 23.48 -15.21 1.62
C GLN A 17 23.56 -16.67 1.14
N PRO A 18 23.16 -16.97 -0.11
CA PRO A 18 23.28 -18.32 -0.66
C PRO A 18 24.71 -18.84 -0.56
N GLY A 19 24.90 -20.02 0.05
CA GLY A 19 26.22 -20.61 0.30
C GLY A 19 26.84 -20.28 1.66
N LEU A 20 26.28 -19.35 2.46
CA LEU A 20 26.76 -19.05 3.81
C LEU A 20 26.06 -19.90 4.90
N PRO A 21 26.75 -20.17 6.04
CA PRO A 21 26.15 -20.80 7.22
C PRO A 21 25.05 -19.93 7.84
N ARG A 22 24.30 -20.48 8.81
CA ARG A 22 23.08 -19.84 9.36
C ARG A 22 23.30 -18.37 9.78
N LEU A 23 24.41 -18.04 10.44
CA LEU A 23 24.70 -16.67 10.89
C LEU A 23 25.25 -15.74 9.80
N GLY A 24 25.31 -16.18 8.55
CA GLY A 24 25.86 -15.38 7.46
C GLY A 24 27.38 -15.18 7.58
N SER A 25 27.86 -14.10 6.97
CA SER A 25 29.26 -13.67 7.08
C SER A 25 29.36 -12.54 8.10
N THR A 26 30.38 -12.58 8.97
CA THR A 26 30.70 -11.48 9.90
C THR A 26 31.30 -10.26 9.18
N ASN A 27 31.66 -10.40 7.89
CA ASN A 27 32.18 -9.31 7.07
C ASN A 27 31.03 -8.47 6.52
N PHE A 28 30.52 -7.55 7.34
CA PHE A 28 29.56 -6.55 6.88
C PHE A 28 30.28 -5.46 6.08
N PRO A 29 29.71 -5.01 4.95
CA PRO A 29 30.26 -3.86 4.26
C PRO A 29 30.22 -2.65 5.21
N GLU A 30 31.35 -1.98 5.36
CA GLU A 30 31.44 -0.76 6.15
C GLU A 30 30.48 0.29 5.56
N VAL A 31 29.69 0.93 6.42
CA VAL A 31 28.72 1.95 6.01
C VAL A 31 29.48 3.15 5.48
N LYS A 32 29.58 3.27 4.15
CA LYS A 32 30.25 4.40 3.50
C LYS A 32 29.37 5.65 3.63
N PHE A 33 29.93 6.70 4.23
CA PHE A 33 29.31 8.02 4.29
C PHE A 33 29.55 8.78 2.98
N PRO A 34 28.60 9.62 2.53
CA PRO A 34 27.33 9.96 3.18
C PRO A 34 26.20 8.95 2.89
N VAL A 35 25.49 8.53 3.94
CA VAL A 35 24.28 7.73 3.80
C VAL A 35 23.17 8.62 3.23
N ARG A 36 22.61 8.27 2.07
CA ARG A 36 21.41 8.93 1.55
C ARG A 36 20.24 8.54 2.44
N VAL A 37 19.78 9.48 3.28
CA VAL A 37 18.60 9.26 4.12
C VAL A 37 17.36 9.20 3.22
N TYR A 38 16.53 8.18 3.42
CA TYR A 38 15.26 8.05 2.70
C TYR A 38 14.27 9.11 3.19
N HIS A 39 14.11 10.18 2.41
CA HIS A 39 13.14 11.24 2.64
C HIS A 39 12.29 11.44 1.38
N PRO A 40 11.27 10.60 1.15
CA PRO A 40 10.31 10.86 0.08
C PRO A 40 9.60 12.18 0.38
N ASN A 41 9.60 13.09 -0.59
CA ASN A 41 8.87 14.35 -0.48
C ASN A 41 7.39 14.07 -0.82
N VAL A 42 6.58 13.82 0.22
CA VAL A 42 5.15 13.57 0.07
C VAL A 42 4.42 14.91 0.22
N SER A 43 3.63 15.30 -0.78
CA SER A 43 2.85 16.53 -0.70
C SER A 43 1.82 16.45 0.44
N SER A 44 1.54 17.60 1.07
CA SER A 44 0.52 17.70 2.12
C SER A 44 -0.87 17.29 1.61
N GLU A 45 -1.17 17.58 0.34
CA GLU A 45 -2.41 17.17 -0.33
C GLU A 45 -2.58 15.66 -0.37
N LEU A 46 -1.51 14.94 -0.74
CA LEU A 46 -1.52 13.48 -0.80
C LEU A 46 -1.68 12.88 0.60
N SER A 47 -1.06 13.51 1.60
CA SER A 47 -1.21 13.09 3.00
C SER A 47 -2.65 13.28 3.49
N ILE A 48 -3.29 14.41 3.19
CA ILE A 48 -4.69 14.69 3.54
C ILE A 48 -5.62 13.71 2.82
N TYR A 49 -5.37 13.45 1.53
CA TYR A 49 -6.12 12.48 0.73
C TYR A 49 -6.06 11.09 1.37
N THR A 50 -4.86 10.59 1.64
CA THR A 50 -4.66 9.26 2.20
C THR A 50 -5.21 9.15 3.62
N PHE A 51 -5.05 10.18 4.44
CA PHE A 51 -5.60 10.23 5.80
C PHE A 51 -7.14 10.18 5.81
N SER A 52 -7.79 10.98 4.95
CA SER A 52 -9.26 10.99 4.82
C SER A 52 -9.78 9.62 4.41
N HIS A 53 -9.10 8.98 3.46
CA HIS A 53 -9.40 7.62 3.02
C HIS A 53 -9.18 6.58 4.11
N PHE A 54 -8.14 6.72 4.92
CA PHE A 54 -7.86 5.84 6.03
C PHE A 54 -8.97 5.93 7.10
N LEU A 55 -9.39 7.14 7.47
CA LEU A 55 -10.50 7.35 8.40
C LEU A 55 -11.80 6.72 7.88
N TYR A 56 -12.11 6.90 6.60
CA TYR A 56 -13.27 6.30 5.98
C TYR A 56 -13.24 4.76 6.03
N VAL A 57 -12.10 4.15 5.69
CA VAL A 57 -11.91 2.69 5.77
C VAL A 57 -12.06 2.20 7.21
N LEU A 58 -11.56 2.94 8.18
CA LEU A 58 -11.69 2.63 9.61
C LEU A 58 -13.15 2.65 10.05
N MET A 59 -13.93 3.65 9.62
CA MET A 59 -15.37 3.70 9.86
C MET A 59 -16.08 2.49 9.24
N GLN A 60 -15.79 2.16 7.98
CA GLN A 60 -16.36 0.99 7.30
C GLN A 60 -16.05 -0.31 8.06
N TYR A 61 -14.79 -0.48 8.46
CA TYR A 61 -14.36 -1.66 9.21
C TYR A 61 -15.06 -1.77 10.56
N SER A 62 -15.21 -0.65 11.28
CA SER A 62 -15.96 -0.63 12.55
C SER A 62 -17.42 -1.05 12.37
N ALA A 63 -18.07 -0.66 11.27
CA ALA A 63 -19.43 -1.07 10.94
C ALA A 63 -19.50 -2.57 10.63
N VAL A 64 -18.56 -3.10 9.85
CA VAL A 64 -18.47 -4.54 9.55
C VAL A 64 -18.26 -5.35 10.83
N LEU A 65 -17.42 -4.89 11.76
CA LEU A 65 -17.23 -5.55 13.06
C LEU A 65 -18.51 -5.54 13.90
N LYS A 66 -19.21 -4.40 13.96
CA LYS A 66 -20.47 -4.26 14.72
C LYS A 66 -21.55 -5.23 14.20
N TYR A 67 -21.63 -5.42 12.89
CA TYR A 67 -22.59 -6.32 12.25
C TYR A 67 -21.99 -7.66 11.81
N SER A 68 -20.84 -8.05 12.37
CA SER A 68 -20.08 -9.24 11.94
C SER A 68 -20.89 -10.53 11.97
N LYS A 69 -21.84 -10.64 12.91
CA LYS A 69 -22.76 -11.79 13.02
C LYS A 69 -23.68 -11.97 11.81
N ASN A 70 -23.93 -10.91 11.04
CA ASN A 70 -24.77 -10.94 9.84
C ASN A 70 -23.98 -11.35 8.58
N TYR A 71 -22.66 -11.45 8.67
CA TYR A 71 -21.78 -11.82 7.56
C TYR A 71 -21.35 -13.27 7.68
N SER A 72 -21.22 -13.94 6.53
CA SER A 72 -20.60 -15.26 6.48
C SER A 72 -19.08 -15.15 6.74
N THR A 73 -18.49 -16.20 7.32
CA THR A 73 -17.04 -16.31 7.53
C THR A 73 -16.21 -15.99 6.29
N PRO A 74 -16.50 -16.52 5.08
CA PRO A 74 -15.74 -16.16 3.88
C PRO A 74 -15.89 -14.69 3.49
N ALA A 75 -17.04 -14.06 3.73
CA ALA A 75 -17.21 -12.63 3.48
C ALA A 75 -16.32 -11.78 4.41
N LEU A 76 -16.23 -12.14 5.70
CA LEU A 76 -15.35 -11.46 6.66
C LEU A 76 -13.87 -11.62 6.30
N LEU A 77 -13.46 -12.81 5.85
CA LEU A 77 -12.10 -13.03 5.34
C LEU A 77 -11.80 -12.16 4.12
N PHE A 78 -12.73 -12.07 3.18
CA PHE A 78 -12.60 -11.21 2.00
C PHE A 78 -12.45 -9.74 2.38
N TYR A 79 -13.28 -9.23 3.30
CA TYR A 79 -13.15 -7.87 3.83
C TYR A 79 -11.79 -7.61 4.47
N THR A 80 -11.27 -8.59 5.22
CA THR A 80 -9.96 -8.49 5.88
C THR A 80 -8.83 -8.41 4.85
N ILE A 81 -8.89 -9.22 3.78
CA ILE A 81 -7.91 -9.16 2.69
C ILE A 81 -7.93 -7.78 2.01
N ILE A 82 -9.11 -7.21 1.79
CA ILE A 82 -9.24 -5.88 1.17
C ILE A 82 -8.71 -4.77 2.09
N LEU A 83 -8.88 -4.91 3.40
CA LEU A 83 -8.30 -3.98 4.38
C LEU A 83 -6.76 -4.03 4.34
N ILE A 84 -6.16 -5.22 4.32
CA ILE A 84 -4.70 -5.38 4.16
C ILE A 84 -4.22 -4.78 2.84
N PHE A 85 -4.94 -5.05 1.74
CA PHE A 85 -4.63 -4.47 0.43
C PHE A 85 -4.71 -2.94 0.43
N THR A 86 -5.67 -2.37 1.15
CA THR A 86 -5.81 -0.92 1.33
C THR A 86 -4.62 -0.31 2.06
N LEU A 87 -4.20 -0.92 3.17
CA LEU A 87 -3.01 -0.49 3.92
C LEU A 87 -1.74 -0.58 3.08
N LYS A 88 -1.58 -1.67 2.31
CA LYS A 88 -0.47 -1.83 1.35
C LYS A 88 -0.46 -0.70 0.32
N THR A 89 -1.62 -0.30 -0.17
CA THR A 89 -1.75 0.77 -1.17
C THR A 89 -1.33 2.12 -0.58
N PHE A 90 -1.76 2.44 0.65
CA PHE A 90 -1.31 3.64 1.36
C PHE A 90 0.21 3.67 1.56
N GLY A 91 0.80 2.56 2.00
CA GLY A 91 2.26 2.47 2.12
C GLY A 91 2.96 2.69 0.78
N ALA A 92 2.44 2.10 -0.31
CA ALA A 92 3.00 2.31 -1.65
C ALA A 92 2.90 3.78 -2.13
N ILE A 93 1.81 4.47 -1.77
CA ILE A 93 1.58 5.90 -2.04
C ILE A 93 2.63 6.77 -1.31
N PHE A 94 2.82 6.56 -0.01
CA PHE A 94 3.82 7.30 0.77
C PHE A 94 5.26 6.98 0.33
N ASP A 95 5.50 5.74 -0.11
CA ASP A 95 6.80 5.32 -0.64
C ASP A 95 7.09 5.83 -2.06
N GLN A 96 6.14 6.55 -2.69
CA GLN A 96 6.23 7.06 -4.07
C GLN A 96 6.59 5.95 -5.10
N LYS A 97 6.07 4.74 -4.89
CA LYS A 97 6.35 3.59 -5.78
C LYS A 97 5.60 3.75 -7.11
N LYS A 98 6.25 3.43 -8.24
CA LYS A 98 5.63 3.47 -9.58
C LYS A 98 4.32 2.68 -9.67
N HIS A 99 4.22 1.57 -8.95
CA HIS A 99 3.02 0.71 -8.91
C HIS A 99 1.92 1.21 -7.97
N ALA A 100 2.13 2.28 -7.20
CA ALA A 100 1.15 2.81 -6.25
C ALA A 100 -0.16 3.23 -6.94
N LEU A 101 -0.06 3.90 -8.09
CA LEU A 101 -1.21 4.32 -8.90
C LEU A 101 -2.05 3.14 -9.37
N TYR A 102 -1.40 2.03 -9.73
CA TYR A 102 -2.10 0.81 -10.14
C TYR A 102 -2.89 0.19 -8.98
N TYR A 103 -2.28 0.10 -7.79
CA TYR A 103 -2.97 -0.41 -6.60
C TYR A 103 -4.13 0.50 -6.18
N GLU A 104 -3.99 1.81 -6.30
CA GLU A 104 -5.07 2.75 -5.97
C GLU A 104 -6.27 2.59 -6.91
N ARG A 105 -6.04 2.38 -8.21
CA ARG A 105 -7.14 2.11 -9.16
C ARG A 105 -7.90 0.83 -8.81
N ILE A 106 -7.19 -0.25 -8.53
CA ILE A 106 -7.81 -1.51 -8.10
C ILE A 106 -8.62 -1.28 -6.82
N ARG A 107 -8.05 -0.56 -5.85
CA ARG A 107 -8.69 -0.30 -4.57
C ARG A 107 -9.99 0.49 -4.72
N LEU A 108 -10.02 1.52 -5.57
CA LEU A 108 -11.22 2.30 -5.87
C LEU A 108 -12.32 1.45 -6.53
N ILE A 109 -11.95 0.56 -7.46
CA ILE A 109 -12.88 -0.38 -8.09
C ILE A 109 -13.48 -1.33 -7.05
N LEU A 110 -12.65 -1.90 -6.17
CA LEU A 110 -13.13 -2.78 -5.09
C LEU A 110 -14.07 -2.04 -4.12
N MET A 111 -13.78 -0.78 -3.79
CA MET A 111 -14.65 0.05 -2.94
C MET A 111 -15.99 0.38 -3.60
N LEU A 112 -16.06 0.42 -4.93
CA LEU A 112 -17.32 0.63 -5.66
C LEU A 112 -18.21 -0.62 -5.68
N ILE A 113 -17.59 -1.80 -5.77
CA ILE A 113 -18.31 -3.08 -5.91
C ILE A 113 -18.78 -3.62 -4.55
N LEU A 114 -17.92 -3.55 -3.53
CA LEU A 114 -18.17 -4.16 -2.21
C LEU A 114 -19.52 -3.76 -1.57
N PRO A 115 -19.90 -2.47 -1.49
CA PRO A 115 -21.16 -2.06 -0.88
C PRO A 115 -22.39 -2.61 -1.60
N ARG A 116 -22.31 -2.84 -2.92
CA ARG A 116 -23.42 -3.39 -3.71
C ARG A 116 -23.73 -4.86 -3.43
N LEU A 117 -22.75 -5.60 -2.92
CA LEU A 117 -22.89 -7.01 -2.59
C LEU A 117 -23.44 -7.24 -1.17
N THR A 118 -23.58 -6.18 -0.38
CA THR A 118 -23.99 -6.28 1.03
C THR A 118 -25.39 -5.72 1.26
N ILE A 119 -26.22 -6.46 2.01
CA ILE A 119 -27.59 -6.08 2.42
C ILE A 119 -27.51 -5.10 3.61
N VAL A 120 -26.73 -4.02 3.47
CA VAL A 120 -26.64 -2.98 4.49
C VAL A 120 -27.53 -1.80 4.10
N GLN A 121 -28.01 -1.07 5.12
CA GLN A 121 -28.97 0.03 5.00
C GLN A 121 -28.61 1.01 3.88
N SER A 122 -29.63 1.46 3.13
CA SER A 122 -29.52 2.34 1.96
C SER A 122 -28.70 3.62 2.19
N LEU A 123 -28.73 4.16 3.42
CA LEU A 123 -27.95 5.36 3.80
C LEU A 123 -26.44 5.12 3.79
N PHE A 124 -25.98 3.95 4.22
CA PHE A 124 -24.56 3.60 4.22
C PHE A 124 -24.05 3.40 2.79
N VAL A 125 -24.87 2.77 1.93
CA VAL A 125 -24.57 2.61 0.51
C VAL A 125 -24.49 3.98 -0.19
N LEU A 126 -25.42 4.90 0.09
CA LEU A 126 -25.37 6.26 -0.46
C LEU A 126 -24.12 7.02 0.00
N GLN A 127 -23.79 6.97 1.30
CA GLN A 127 -22.56 7.55 1.84
C GLN A 127 -21.32 6.98 1.15
N THR A 128 -21.29 5.67 0.90
CA THR A 128 -20.17 5.04 0.19
C THR A 128 -20.05 5.50 -1.26
N HIS A 129 -21.17 5.64 -1.96
CA HIS A 129 -21.18 6.10 -3.34
C HIS A 129 -20.67 7.53 -3.49
N LEU A 130 -21.15 8.45 -2.65
CA LEU A 130 -20.70 9.84 -2.66
C LEU A 130 -19.22 9.95 -2.32
N PHE A 131 -18.78 9.22 -1.29
CA PHE A 131 -17.37 9.21 -0.90
C PHE A 131 -16.47 8.67 -2.03
N VAL A 132 -16.86 7.58 -2.69
CA VAL A 132 -16.09 6.99 -3.80
C VAL A 132 -16.06 7.92 -5.02
N GLN A 133 -17.14 8.64 -5.32
CA GLN A 133 -17.14 9.63 -6.42
C GLN A 133 -16.17 10.78 -6.13
N ILE A 134 -16.20 11.32 -4.91
CA ILE A 134 -15.26 12.35 -4.47
C ILE A 134 -13.82 11.81 -4.48
N ALA A 135 -13.61 10.58 -4.01
CA ALA A 135 -12.32 9.90 -4.02
C ALA A 135 -11.76 9.75 -5.44
N ILE A 136 -12.59 9.36 -6.40
CA ILE A 136 -12.18 9.25 -7.81
C ILE A 136 -11.74 10.61 -8.33
N LEU A 137 -12.52 11.67 -8.11
CA LEU A 137 -12.17 13.03 -8.53
C LEU A 137 -10.84 13.51 -7.89
N LEU A 138 -10.66 13.25 -6.59
CA LEU A 138 -9.42 13.56 -5.88
C LEU A 138 -8.25 12.71 -6.35
N SER A 139 -8.47 11.44 -6.74
CA SER A 139 -7.43 10.56 -7.28
C SER A 139 -6.98 10.98 -8.68
N PHE A 140 -7.87 11.54 -9.50
CA PHE A 140 -7.52 12.13 -10.79
C PHE A 140 -6.65 13.37 -10.60
N LEU A 141 -6.98 14.23 -9.62
CA LEU A 141 -6.15 15.39 -9.23
C LEU A 141 -4.80 14.94 -8.64
N ALA A 142 -4.80 13.95 -7.75
CA ALA A 142 -3.59 13.41 -7.15
C ALA A 142 -2.67 12.74 -8.19
N THR A 143 -3.23 12.11 -9.24
CA THR A 143 -2.44 11.54 -10.34
C THR A 143 -1.63 12.62 -11.06
N PHE A 144 -2.19 13.83 -11.21
CA PHE A 144 -1.47 14.98 -11.75
C PHE A 144 -0.32 15.41 -10.84
N CYS A 145 -0.53 15.45 -9.51
CA CYS A 145 0.52 15.74 -8.54
C CYS A 145 1.61 14.63 -8.49
N PHE A 146 1.25 13.36 -8.58
CA PHE A 146 2.20 12.23 -8.62
C PHE A 146 3.13 12.29 -9.84
N THR A 147 2.61 12.69 -11.00
CA THR A 147 3.43 12.84 -12.21
C THR A 147 4.40 14.01 -12.14
N GLN A 148 4.12 15.02 -11.30
CA GLN A 148 5.01 16.17 -11.09
C GLN A 148 6.11 15.88 -10.05
N VAL A 149 5.88 14.92 -9.15
CA VAL A 149 6.81 14.55 -8.06
C VAL A 149 7.73 13.37 -8.43
N ALA A 150 7.35 12.55 -9.40
CA ALA A 150 8.22 11.47 -9.88
C ALA A 150 9.52 12.07 -10.46
N PRO A 151 10.70 11.81 -9.86
CA PRO A 151 11.95 12.34 -10.40
C PRO A 151 12.17 11.76 -11.80
N PRO A 152 12.68 12.56 -12.77
CA PRO A 152 13.11 12.01 -14.04
C PRO A 152 14.11 10.90 -13.74
N GLU A 153 13.95 9.79 -14.46
CA GLU A 153 14.80 8.61 -14.38
C GLU A 153 16.21 8.98 -14.86
N ASN A 154 16.99 9.67 -14.03
CA ASN A 154 18.36 10.01 -14.34
C ASN A 154 19.22 8.76 -14.10
N ASN A 155 19.46 8.04 -15.19
CA ASN A 155 20.76 7.50 -15.56
C ASN A 155 21.68 7.15 -14.38
N ILE A 156 21.39 6.04 -13.72
CA ILE A 156 22.41 5.28 -12.96
C ILE A 156 22.98 4.20 -13.88
N SER A 157 23.40 4.61 -15.08
CA SER A 157 24.54 3.99 -15.75
C SER A 157 25.78 4.72 -15.22
N VAL A 158 26.14 4.41 -13.97
CA VAL A 158 27.47 4.76 -13.47
C VAL A 158 28.47 4.03 -14.36
N LYS A 159 29.12 4.83 -15.22
CA LYS A 159 30.36 4.56 -15.92
C LYS A 159 31.20 3.59 -15.10
N LYS A 160 31.34 2.35 -15.58
CA LYS A 160 32.51 1.52 -15.25
C LYS A 160 33.64 2.06 -16.12
N GLU A 161 34.43 2.97 -15.56
CA GLU A 161 35.84 3.13 -15.95
C GLU A 161 36.68 2.15 -15.12
#